data_AF-A0A2V5T276-F1
#
_entry.id   AF-A0A2V5T276-F1
#
_cell.length_a   1.000
_cell.length_b   1.000
_cell.length_c   1.000
_cell.angle_alpha   90.00
_cell.angle_beta   90.00
_cell.angle_gamma   90.00
#
_symmetry.space_group_name_H-M   'P 1'
#
loop_
_entity.id
_entity.type
_entity.pdbx_description
1 polymer ?
#
loop_
_entity_poly.entity_id
_entity_poly.type
_entity_poly.pdbx_seq_one_letter_code
_entity_poly.pdbx_strand_id
1 'polypeptide(L)' 'MPQTTDAHYTLSLMNHQTGQKLQLEMVDLPFPSRSYRLKVNGQWAKKVPVASKTAVMQQLRAWWVAH' A
#
# COMPACT_ATOMS: atom_id res chain seq x y z
N MET A 1 -7.34 -1.55 22.21
CA MET A 1 -6.32 -1.22 21.17
C MET A 1 -6.94 -1.51 19.81
N PRO A 2 -6.79 -0.63 18.81
CA PRO A 2 -7.72 -0.56 17.68
C PRO A 2 -7.64 -1.81 16.81
N GLN A 3 -8.83 -2.27 16.43
CA GLN A 3 -9.11 -3.49 15.66
C GLN A 3 -8.38 -3.41 14.31
N THR A 4 -7.36 -4.23 14.14
CA THR A 4 -6.69 -4.43 12.84
C THR A 4 -7.71 -5.02 11.89
N THR A 5 -8.25 -4.18 11.02
CA THR A 5 -8.77 -4.66 9.73
C THR A 5 -7.61 -5.36 9.07
N ASP A 6 -7.56 -6.70 9.15
CA ASP A 6 -6.41 -7.53 8.79
C ASP A 6 -5.99 -7.18 7.35
N ALA A 7 -4.87 -6.49 7.19
CA ALA A 7 -4.35 -6.15 5.89
C ALA A 7 -3.85 -7.44 5.23
N HIS A 8 -4.46 -7.83 4.11
CA HIS A 8 -4.08 -9.04 3.38
C HIS A 8 -2.61 -9.02 2.96
N TYR A 9 -2.10 -7.85 2.57
CA TYR A 9 -0.68 -7.64 2.32
C TYR A 9 -0.19 -6.37 2.99
N THR A 10 1.01 -6.43 3.56
CA THR A 10 1.73 -5.26 4.07
C THR A 10 3.10 -5.18 3.41
N LEU A 11 3.40 -4.03 2.82
CA LEU A 11 4.70 -3.68 2.25
C LEU A 11 5.31 -2.56 3.09
N SER A 12 6.57 -2.74 3.47
CA SER A 12 7.36 -1.71 4.14
C SER A 12 8.60 -1.45 3.30
N LEU A 13 8.71 -0.22 2.84
CA LEU A 13 9.86 0.31 2.12
C LEU A 13 10.64 1.20 3.06
N MET A 14 11.96 1.05 3.07
CA MET A 14 12.85 1.97 3.75
C MET A 14 13.87 2.48 2.74
N ASN A 15 13.93 3.79 2.58
CA ASN A 15 14.99 4.42 1.84
C ASN A 15 16.22 4.51 2.76
N HIS A 16 17.27 3.77 2.42
CA HIS A 16 18.51 3.73 3.21
C HIS A 16 19.32 5.03 3.15
N GLN A 17 19.12 5.85 2.12
CA GLN A 17 19.84 7.13 1.95
C GLN A 17 19.18 8.27 2.74
N THR A 18 17.84 8.33 2.75
CA THR A 18 17.09 9.41 3.43
C THR A 18 16.50 8.98 4.77
N GLY A 19 16.54 7.69 5.11
CA GLY A 19 15.89 7.12 6.29
C GLY A 19 14.36 7.11 6.21
N GLN A 20 13.77 7.53 5.10
CA GLN A 20 12.31 7.60 4.95
C GLN A 20 11.70 6.21 4.84
N LYS A 21 10.64 5.99 5.62
CA LYS A 21 9.87 4.74 5.59
C LYS A 21 8.52 4.98 4.92
N LEU A 22 8.19 4.14 3.94
CA LEU A 22 6.88 4.07 3.31
C LEU A 22 6.24 2.74 3.67
N GLN A 23 5.13 2.79 4.40
CA GLN A 23 4.31 1.63 4.71
C GLN A 23 3.08 1.63 3.83
N LEU A 24 2.83 0.53 3.13
CA LEU A 24 1.67 0.35 2.27
C LEU A 24 0.93 -0.92 2.68
N GLU A 25 -0.32 -0.78 3.07
CA GLU A 25 -1.18 -1.87 3.48
C GLU A 25 -2.29 -2.03 2.45
N MET A 26 -2.52 -3.28 2.04
CA MET A 26 -3.55 -3.68 1.11
C MET A 26 -4.61 -4.45 1.87
N VAL A 27 -5.79 -3.85 2.02
CA VAL A 27 -6.92 -4.39 2.76
C VAL A 27 -7.92 -4.99 1.77
N ASP A 28 -8.43 -6.18 2.07
CA ASP A 28 -9.47 -6.79 1.25
C ASP A 28 -10.72 -5.92 1.18
N LEU A 29 -11.35 -5.95 0.00
CA LEU A 29 -12.68 -5.38 -0.18
C LEU A 29 -13.73 -6.37 0.34
N PRO A 30 -14.93 -5.90 0.77
CA PRO A 30 -15.99 -6.78 1.25
C PRO A 30 -16.60 -7.69 0.14
N PHE A 31 -16.06 -7.64 -1.08
CA PHE A 31 -16.49 -8.43 -2.22
C PHE A 31 -15.28 -9.15 -2.84
N PRO A 32 -15.46 -10.36 -3.38
CA PRO A 32 -14.38 -11.11 -4.02
C PRO A 32 -13.87 -10.34 -5.25
N SER A 33 -12.67 -9.77 -5.12
CA SER A 33 -12.01 -9.04 -6.20
C SER A 33 -10.50 -9.21 -6.09
N ARG A 34 -9.78 -9.06 -7.21
CA ARG A 34 -8.30 -9.04 -7.21
C ARG A 34 -7.74 -7.64 -6.88
N SER A 35 -8.56 -6.81 -6.25
CA SER A 35 -8.30 -5.42 -5.94
C SER A 35 -8.41 -5.20 -4.45
N TYR A 36 -7.54 -4.34 -3.93
CA TYR A 36 -7.39 -4.09 -2.51
C TYR A 36 -7.53 -2.61 -2.24
N ARG A 37 -8.11 -2.27 -1.10
CA ARG A 37 -8.16 -0.91 -0.61
C ARG A 37 -6.80 -0.55 -0.01
N LEU A 38 -6.26 0.60 -0.40
CA LEU A 38 -4.89 0.96 -0.05
C LEU A 38 -4.85 1.90 1.15
N LYS A 39 -4.01 1.58 2.12
CA LYS A 39 -3.55 2.47 3.18
C LYS A 39 -2.07 2.77 2.97
N VAL A 40 -1.69 4.03 3.01
CA VAL A 40 -0.31 4.51 2.92
C VAL A 40 0.00 5.22 4.22
N ASN A 41 1.03 4.75 4.94
CA ASN A 41 1.43 5.25 6.25
C ASN A 41 0.25 5.35 7.24
N GLY A 42 -0.61 4.32 7.27
CA GLY A 42 -1.80 4.25 8.14
C GLY A 42 -2.99 5.11 7.68
N GLN A 43 -2.87 5.87 6.59
CA GLN A 43 -3.95 6.69 6.03
C GLN A 43 -4.51 6.08 4.75
N TRP A 44 -5.83 6.09 4.58
CA TRP A 44 -6.44 5.65 3.33
C TRP A 44 -5.98 6.49 2.14
N ALA A 45 -5.52 5.83 1.08
CA ALA A 45 -5.06 6.49 -0.13
C ALA A 45 -6.21 7.26 -0.79
N LYS A 46 -6.04 8.57 -1.01
CA LYS A 46 -7.06 9.44 -1.61
C LYS A 46 -7.06 9.39 -3.14
N LYS A 47 -5.87 9.37 -3.76
CA LYS A 47 -5.72 9.41 -5.22
C LYS A 47 -5.98 8.06 -5.88
N VAL A 48 -5.48 6.98 -5.27
CA VAL A 48 -5.68 5.60 -5.74
C VAL A 48 -6.22 4.80 -4.55
N PRO A 49 -7.54 4.86 -4.29
CA PRO A 49 -8.12 4.22 -3.12
C PRO A 49 -8.14 2.69 -3.22
N VAL A 50 -8.18 2.16 -4.45
CA VAL A 50 -8.28 0.73 -4.74
C VAL A 50 -7.34 0.37 -5.88
N ALA A 51 -6.55 -0.68 -5.73
CA ALA A 51 -5.68 -1.19 -6.79
C ALA A 51 -5.42 -2.70 -6.63
N SER A 52 -5.09 -3.36 -7.74
CA SER A 52 -4.60 -4.74 -7.70
C SER A 52 -3.15 -4.79 -7.20
N LYS A 53 -2.73 -5.95 -6.69
CA LYS A 53 -1.33 -6.19 -6.28
C LYS A 53 -0.33 -5.78 -7.37
N THR A 54 -0.61 -6.12 -8.63
CA THR A 54 0.26 -5.78 -9.76
C THR A 54 0.35 -4.27 -9.98
N ALA A 55 -0.78 -3.56 -9.93
CA ALA A 55 -0.80 -2.11 -10.08
C ALA A 55 -0.04 -1.40 -8.95
N VAL A 56 -0.22 -1.86 -7.71
CA VAL A 56 0.54 -1.38 -6.54
C VAL A 56 2.04 -1.55 -6.77
N MET A 57 2.48 -2.74 -7.19
CA MET A 57 3.89 -3.03 -7.44
C MET A 57 4.47 -2.19 -8.60
N GLN A 58 3.70 -1.98 -9.67
CA GLN A 58 4.11 -1.12 -10.78
C GLN A 58 4.28 0.34 -10.33
N GLN A 59 3.34 0.85 -9.55
CA GLN A 59 3.38 2.23 -9.05
C GLN A 59 4.52 2.44 -8.05
N LEU A 60 4.75 1.45 -7.18
CA LEU A 60 5.89 1.44 -6.26
C LEU A 60 7.21 1.44 -7.01
N ARG A 61 7.33 0.62 -8.07
CA ARG A 61 8.51 0.59 -8.93
C ARG A 61 8.73 1.91 -9.66
N ALA A 62 7.67 2.51 -10.20
CA ALA A 62 7.75 3.82 -10.86
C ALA A 62 8.22 4.91 -9.89
N TRP A 63 7.73 4.87 -8.65
CA TRP A 63 8.19 5.79 -7.59
C TRP A 63 9.67 5.57 -7.24
N TRP A 64 10.11 4.31 -7.15
CA TRP A 64 11.50 3.92 -6.89
C TRP A 64 12.49 4.27 -7.98
N VAL A 65 12.10 4.30 -9.25
CA VAL A 65 13.01 4.71 -10.34
C VAL A 65 13.16 6.23 -10.37
N ALA A 66 12.15 6.96 -9.88
CA ALA A 66 12.13 8.42 -9.88
C ALA A 66 12.83 9.06 -8.66
N HIS A 67 13.17 8.29 -7.62
CA HIS A 67 13.78 8.76 -6.35
C HIS A 67 15.03 7.97 -6.02
#